data_AF-A0A0P9HZ50-F1
#
_entry.id   AF-A0A0P9HZ50-F1
#
_cell.length_a   1.000
_cell.length_b   1.000
_cell.length_c   1.000
_cell.angle_alpha   90.00
_cell.angle_beta   90.00
_cell.angle_gamma   90.00
#
_symmetry.space_group_name_H-M   'P 1'
#
loop_
_entity.id
_entity.type
_entity.pdbx_description
1 polymer ?
#
loop_
_entity_poly.entity_id
_entity_poly.type
_entity_poly.pdbx_seq_one_letter_code
_entity_poly.pdbx_strand_id
1 'polypeptide(L)'
;MDVIAGPGCPVCILPAAEIDEAISLALNEVTVVTFGDVIRVPGSESSLQEAKASGGDVRIVYGVGDAVRMAEKEPDKDFVFFAIGFETTAPSTAIEILNKPPQNLSFLVSHRLIPPAMELLLGVGNLHIDGFIAPGHVSTIIGMKPYEIFPNAYRMPTVIAGFEPLDVLFAISMLLQQLKDGEARLENEYKRSVTWEGNVKAQRLMEQVFSVVDGCWRGLGKLPLSALALKEEFLEYDARKKYDLQIERPRDLMPGCLCHLVMIGKIKPPECPLYMKACTPQTPKGACMVSIEGTCRIWAKHKL
;
A
#
# COMPACT_ATOMS: atom_id res chain seq x y z
N MET A 1 15.90 -14.98 17.48
CA MET A 1 15.62 -13.72 16.77
C MET A 1 14.99 -14.08 15.44
N ASP A 2 13.79 -13.59 15.18
CA ASP A 2 13.12 -13.74 13.89
C ASP A 2 12.83 -12.34 13.34
N VAL A 3 12.87 -12.18 12.01
CA VAL A 3 12.54 -10.90 11.35
C VAL A 3 11.26 -11.11 10.56
N ILE A 4 10.23 -10.40 10.99
CA ILE A 4 8.87 -10.62 10.54
C ILE A 4 8.49 -9.52 9.55
N ALA A 5 7.99 -9.91 8.37
CA ALA A 5 7.46 -8.96 7.40
C ALA A 5 6.04 -8.53 7.83
N GLY A 6 5.85 -7.24 8.06
CA GLY A 6 4.53 -6.63 8.27
C GLY A 6 3.80 -6.29 6.97
N PRO A 7 2.66 -5.58 7.04
CA PRO A 7 1.82 -5.25 5.88
C PRO A 7 2.39 -4.07 5.07
N GLY A 8 3.68 -4.11 4.74
CA GLY A 8 4.44 -3.05 4.08
C GLY A 8 4.40 -3.07 2.55
N CYS A 9 3.46 -3.80 1.94
CA CYS A 9 3.30 -3.87 0.49
C CYS A 9 1.94 -3.24 0.12
N PRO A 10 1.90 -2.03 -0.48
CA PRO A 10 0.65 -1.31 -0.71
C PRO A 10 -0.26 -2.03 -1.71
N VAL A 11 0.34 -2.77 -2.65
CA VAL A 11 -0.39 -3.58 -3.63
C VAL A 11 -0.99 -4.84 -2.99
N CYS A 12 -0.32 -5.41 -1.98
CA CYS A 12 -0.77 -6.64 -1.33
C CYS A 12 -2.01 -6.41 -0.46
N ILE A 13 -2.07 -5.23 0.15
CA ILE A 13 -3.12 -4.79 1.06
C ILE A 13 -4.28 -4.08 0.35
N LEU A 14 -4.19 -3.91 -0.98
CA LEU A 14 -5.25 -3.33 -1.80
C LEU A 14 -6.48 -4.24 -1.80
N PRO A 15 -7.65 -3.78 -1.28
CA PRO A 15 -8.86 -4.58 -1.25
C PRO A 15 -9.27 -5.07 -2.63
N ALA A 16 -9.84 -6.27 -2.71
CA ALA A 16 -10.34 -6.80 -3.97
C ALA A 16 -11.42 -5.90 -4.57
N ALA A 17 -12.26 -5.29 -3.71
CA ALA A 17 -13.29 -4.34 -4.13
C ALA A 17 -12.74 -3.20 -4.99
N GLU A 18 -11.60 -2.62 -4.61
CA GLU A 18 -11.03 -1.47 -5.34
C GLU A 18 -10.43 -1.90 -6.68
N ILE A 19 -9.97 -3.15 -6.79
CA ILE A 19 -9.57 -3.75 -8.06
C ILE A 19 -10.79 -4.02 -8.94
N ASP A 20 -11.88 -4.50 -8.35
CA ASP A 20 -13.15 -4.74 -9.07
C ASP A 20 -13.76 -3.43 -9.58
N GLU A 21 -13.66 -2.34 -8.82
CA GLU A 21 -14.00 -0.98 -9.28
C GLU A 21 -13.20 -0.59 -10.54
N ALA A 22 -11.88 -0.79 -10.51
CA ALA A 22 -11.01 -0.52 -11.65
C ALA A 22 -11.32 -1.43 -12.85
N ILE A 23 -11.65 -2.71 -12.62
CA ILE A 23 -12.06 -3.65 -13.68
C ILE A 23 -13.38 -3.20 -14.31
N SER A 24 -14.36 -2.82 -13.49
CA SER A 24 -15.65 -2.31 -13.95
C SER A 24 -15.47 -1.08 -14.84
N LEU A 25 -14.65 -0.12 -14.42
CA LEU A 25 -14.31 1.05 -15.23
C LEU A 25 -13.70 0.66 -16.58
N ALA A 26 -12.68 -0.21 -16.57
CA ALA A 26 -11.98 -0.62 -17.78
C ALA A 26 -12.90 -1.31 -18.80
N LEU A 27 -13.90 -2.07 -18.34
CA LEU A 27 -14.86 -2.75 -19.20
C LEU A 27 -16.01 -1.84 -19.68
N ASN A 28 -16.20 -0.67 -19.05
CA ASN A 28 -17.22 0.32 -19.42
C ASN A 28 -16.59 1.55 -20.10
N GLU A 29 -15.71 1.32 -21.08
CA GLU A 29 -15.12 2.34 -21.97
C GLU A 29 -14.27 3.43 -21.29
N VAL A 30 -13.93 3.29 -20.00
CA VAL A 30 -12.99 4.19 -19.32
C VAL A 30 -11.57 3.64 -19.41
N THR A 31 -10.61 4.49 -19.76
CA THR A 31 -9.19 4.09 -19.78
C THR A 31 -8.63 4.08 -18.36
N VAL A 32 -8.34 2.89 -17.85
CA VAL A 32 -7.74 2.73 -16.52
C VAL A 32 -6.23 2.74 -16.61
N VAL A 33 -5.61 3.65 -15.87
CA VAL A 33 -4.17 3.86 -15.85
C VAL A 33 -3.62 3.49 -14.48
N THR A 34 -2.65 2.58 -14.43
CA THR A 34 -2.14 2.02 -13.17
C THR A 34 -0.67 1.65 -13.26
N PHE A 35 -0.04 1.40 -12.11
CA PHE A 35 1.30 0.80 -12.04
C PHE A 35 1.29 -0.66 -12.52
N GLY A 36 2.41 -1.09 -13.12
CA GLY A 36 2.49 -2.38 -13.80
C GLY A 36 2.38 -3.61 -12.88
N ASP A 37 2.74 -3.47 -11.60
CA ASP A 37 2.65 -4.53 -10.60
C ASP A 37 1.22 -4.77 -10.08
N VAL A 38 0.30 -3.82 -10.31
CA VAL A 38 -1.11 -3.92 -9.95
C VAL A 38 -1.91 -4.75 -10.96
N ILE A 39 -1.49 -4.76 -12.23
CA ILE A 39 -2.28 -5.32 -13.34
C ILE A 39 -2.69 -6.78 -13.14
N ARG A 40 -1.82 -7.57 -12.50
CA ARG A 40 -2.02 -9.00 -12.29
C ARG A 40 -2.61 -9.32 -10.92
N VAL A 41 -2.91 -8.30 -10.12
CA VAL A 41 -3.45 -8.50 -8.78
C VAL A 41 -4.89 -8.99 -8.92
N PRO A 42 -5.24 -10.13 -8.31
CA PRO A 42 -6.60 -10.64 -8.41
C PRO A 42 -7.56 -9.75 -7.61
N GLY A 43 -8.63 -9.30 -8.25
CA GLY A 43 -9.84 -8.80 -7.59
C GLY A 43 -10.66 -9.98 -7.05
N SER A 44 -11.99 -9.86 -7.06
CA SER A 44 -12.88 -10.91 -6.57
C SER A 44 -12.96 -12.09 -7.53
N GLU A 45 -13.09 -11.83 -8.83
CA GLU A 45 -13.29 -12.85 -9.87
C GLU A 45 -12.26 -12.82 -10.99
N SER A 46 -11.70 -11.64 -11.28
CA SER A 46 -10.72 -11.45 -12.36
C SER A 46 -9.63 -10.45 -11.96
N SER A 47 -8.86 -9.98 -12.92
CA SER A 47 -7.79 -8.99 -12.77
C SER A 47 -7.84 -7.94 -13.88
N LEU A 48 -7.17 -6.81 -13.70
CA LEU A 48 -7.02 -5.80 -14.76
C LEU A 48 -6.36 -6.37 -16.03
N GLN A 49 -5.48 -7.37 -15.88
CA GLN A 49 -4.89 -8.09 -17.02
C GLN A 49 -5.96 -8.81 -17.86
N GLU A 50 -6.88 -9.49 -17.19
CA GLU A 50 -7.98 -10.23 -17.83
C GLU A 50 -9.04 -9.27 -18.39
N ALA A 51 -9.32 -8.17 -17.69
CA ALA A 51 -10.18 -7.10 -18.21
C ALA A 51 -9.63 -6.53 -19.52
N LYS A 52 -8.32 -6.25 -19.57
CA LYS A 52 -7.63 -5.83 -20.79
C LYS A 52 -7.73 -6.86 -21.92
N ALA A 53 -7.54 -8.14 -21.59
CA ALA A 53 -7.68 -9.22 -22.56
C ALA A 53 -9.12 -9.38 -23.08
N SER A 54 -10.11 -8.94 -22.29
CA SER A 54 -11.54 -8.96 -22.63
C SER A 54 -12.01 -7.71 -23.38
N GLY A 55 -11.10 -6.81 -23.76
CA GLY A 55 -11.39 -5.61 -24.55
C GLY A 55 -11.36 -4.29 -23.78
N GLY A 56 -11.16 -4.30 -22.46
CA GLY A 56 -11.02 -3.07 -21.67
C GLY A 56 -9.71 -2.31 -21.95
N ASP A 57 -9.71 -0.99 -21.81
CA ASP A 57 -8.50 -0.17 -22.00
C ASP A 57 -7.76 -0.01 -20.66
N VAL A 58 -6.71 -0.82 -20.46
CA VAL A 58 -5.82 -0.72 -19.29
C VAL A 58 -4.40 -0.38 -19.72
N ARG A 59 -3.83 0.67 -19.14
CA ARG A 59 -2.50 1.20 -19.50
C ARG A 59 -1.58 1.29 -18.29
N ILE A 60 -0.29 1.00 -18.54
CA ILE A 60 0.76 1.01 -17.52
C ILE A 60 1.43 2.37 -17.51
N VAL A 61 1.69 2.88 -16.31
CA VAL A 61 2.48 4.09 -16.08
C VAL A 61 3.53 3.88 -15.00
N TYR A 62 4.51 4.79 -14.96
CA TYR A 62 5.51 4.86 -13.88
C TYR A 62 5.15 5.90 -12.82
N GLY A 63 4.19 6.78 -13.10
CA GLY A 63 3.69 7.75 -12.14
C GLY A 63 2.46 8.49 -12.65
N VAL A 64 1.82 9.23 -11.74
CA VAL A 64 0.58 9.98 -12.03
C VAL A 64 0.74 11.01 -13.17
N GLY A 65 1.93 11.63 -13.31
CA GLY A 65 2.19 12.58 -14.39
C GLY A 65 2.16 11.95 -15.79
N ASP A 66 2.36 10.64 -15.93
CA ASP A 66 2.12 9.95 -17.20
C ASP A 66 0.62 9.90 -17.52
N ALA A 67 -0.24 9.68 -16.52
CA ALA A 67 -1.69 9.65 -16.69
C ALA A 67 -2.23 11.02 -17.12
N VAL A 68 -1.71 12.10 -16.53
CA VAL A 68 -2.01 13.49 -16.94
C VAL A 68 -1.66 13.69 -18.42
N ARG A 69 -0.42 13.36 -18.82
CA ARG A 69 0.01 13.48 -20.23
C ARG A 69 -0.80 12.63 -21.21
N MET A 70 -1.30 11.47 -20.78
CA MET A 70 -2.18 10.63 -21.61
C MET A 70 -3.54 11.30 -21.80
N ALA A 71 -4.15 11.79 -20.71
CA ALA A 71 -5.43 12.48 -20.74
C ALA A 71 -5.40 13.76 -21.61
N GLU A 72 -4.30 14.52 -21.56
CA GLU A 72 -4.09 15.71 -22.41
C GLU A 72 -4.01 15.37 -23.91
N LYS A 73 -3.43 14.21 -24.26
CA LYS A 73 -3.22 13.79 -25.65
C LYS A 73 -4.44 13.14 -26.29
N GLU A 74 -5.32 12.56 -25.48
CA GLU A 74 -6.53 11.86 -25.92
C GLU A 74 -7.77 12.50 -25.26
N PRO A 75 -8.14 13.74 -25.63
CA PRO A 75 -9.23 14.47 -24.98
C PRO A 75 -10.61 13.82 -25.17
N ASP A 76 -10.77 12.97 -26.20
CA ASP A 76 -12.02 12.26 -26.50
C ASP A 76 -12.23 11.00 -25.65
N LYS A 77 -11.30 10.68 -24.73
CA LYS A 77 -11.39 9.53 -23.84
C LYS A 77 -11.40 9.96 -22.39
N ASP A 78 -12.18 9.25 -21.58
CA ASP A 78 -12.12 9.35 -20.13
C ASP A 78 -11.01 8.45 -19.58
N PHE A 79 -10.26 9.01 -18.62
CA PHE A 79 -9.17 8.37 -17.92
C PHE A 79 -9.45 8.29 -16.42
N VAL A 80 -9.08 7.16 -15.82
CA VAL A 80 -9.01 6.99 -14.36
C VAL A 80 -7.61 6.56 -13.99
N PHE A 81 -6.92 7.36 -13.17
CA PHE A 81 -5.68 6.92 -12.54
C PHE A 81 -6.00 6.14 -11.26
N PHE A 82 -5.58 4.88 -11.21
CA PHE A 82 -5.72 4.04 -10.02
C PHE A 82 -4.60 4.37 -9.03
N ALA A 83 -4.89 5.29 -8.11
CA ALA A 83 -3.92 5.88 -7.21
C ALA A 83 -3.71 4.98 -5.98
N ILE A 84 -2.71 4.10 -6.05
CA ILE A 84 -2.36 3.14 -5.01
C ILE A 84 -1.02 3.52 -4.40
N GLY A 85 -0.88 3.26 -3.10
CA GLY A 85 0.40 3.35 -2.41
C GLY A 85 0.27 3.94 -1.02
N PHE A 86 1.40 4.02 -0.34
CA PHE A 86 1.49 4.61 1.00
C PHE A 86 1.80 6.11 0.91
N GLU A 87 2.24 6.69 2.02
CA GLU A 87 2.61 8.11 2.16
C GLU A 87 3.74 8.52 1.19
N THR A 88 4.51 7.57 0.66
CA THR A 88 5.54 7.81 -0.37
C THR A 88 4.96 8.20 -1.73
N THR A 89 3.72 7.82 -2.03
CA THR A 89 3.08 8.02 -3.33
C THR A 89 1.95 9.04 -3.29
N ALA A 90 1.26 9.17 -2.16
CA ALA A 90 0.14 10.11 -2.02
C ALA A 90 0.49 11.58 -2.36
N PRO A 91 1.68 12.12 -2.03
CA PRO A 91 2.05 13.48 -2.39
C PRO A 91 2.07 13.75 -3.90
N SER A 92 2.45 12.77 -4.73
CA SER A 92 2.49 12.94 -6.18
C SER A 92 1.08 12.97 -6.77
N THR A 93 0.15 12.17 -6.25
CA THR A 93 -1.27 12.29 -6.59
C THR A 93 -1.83 13.66 -6.17
N ALA A 94 -1.51 14.12 -4.95
CA ALA A 94 -2.00 15.39 -4.43
C ALA A 94 -1.58 16.60 -5.28
N ILE A 95 -0.30 16.67 -5.68
CA ILE A 95 0.19 17.80 -6.47
C ILE A 95 -0.49 17.88 -7.85
N GLU A 96 -0.75 16.74 -8.50
CA GLU A 96 -1.43 16.75 -9.80
C GLU A 96 -2.87 17.24 -9.66
N ILE A 97 -3.59 16.82 -8.62
CA ILE A 97 -4.96 17.31 -8.33
C ILE A 97 -4.96 18.83 -8.07
N LEU A 98 -4.02 19.35 -7.28
CA LEU A 98 -3.89 20.78 -7.01
C LEU A 98 -3.56 21.60 -8.26
N ASN A 99 -2.84 21.00 -9.21
CA ASN A 99 -2.53 21.60 -10.51
C ASN A 99 -3.73 21.59 -11.47
N LYS A 100 -4.88 21.04 -11.07
CA LYS A 100 -6.12 20.96 -11.85
C LYS A 100 -5.91 20.23 -13.17
N PRO A 101 -5.78 18.90 -13.15
CA PRO A 101 -5.52 18.11 -14.34
C PRO A 101 -6.71 18.20 -15.30
N PRO A 102 -6.54 17.74 -16.56
CA PRO A 102 -7.63 17.70 -17.54
C PRO A 102 -8.92 17.10 -16.98
N GLN A 103 -10.09 17.64 -17.38
CA GLN A 103 -11.39 17.21 -16.86
C GLN A 103 -11.75 15.75 -17.21
N ASN A 104 -11.13 15.21 -18.25
CA ASN A 104 -11.26 13.80 -18.61
C ASN A 104 -10.37 12.88 -17.76
N LEU A 105 -9.62 13.39 -16.77
CA LEU A 105 -8.87 12.58 -15.80
C LEU A 105 -9.54 12.62 -14.42
N SER A 106 -9.81 11.44 -13.89
CA SER A 106 -10.29 11.22 -12.51
C SER A 106 -9.41 10.23 -11.77
N PHE A 107 -9.56 10.13 -10.46
CA PHE A 107 -8.68 9.38 -9.57
C PHE A 107 -9.46 8.38 -8.75
N LEU A 108 -9.09 7.10 -8.86
CA LEU A 108 -9.55 6.06 -7.96
C LEU A 108 -8.59 5.99 -6.76
N VAL A 109 -8.82 6.85 -5.78
CA VAL A 109 -7.91 7.02 -4.63
C VAL A 109 -7.98 5.81 -3.70
N SER A 110 -6.85 5.15 -3.54
CA SER A 110 -6.67 3.90 -2.79
C SER A 110 -5.39 3.93 -1.97
N HIS A 111 -5.00 5.13 -1.53
CA HIS A 111 -3.85 5.34 -0.65
C HIS A 111 -4.12 4.85 0.77
N ARG A 112 -3.06 4.40 1.44
CA ARG A 112 -3.10 3.86 2.80
C ARG A 112 -2.01 4.45 3.68
N LEU A 113 -2.18 4.35 4.99
CA LEU A 113 -1.25 4.90 5.99
C LEU A 113 -0.61 3.79 6.83
N ILE A 114 0.71 3.84 7.00
CA ILE A 114 1.47 2.80 7.68
C ILE A 114 1.29 2.80 9.20
N PRO A 115 1.38 3.94 9.93
CA PRO A 115 1.33 3.90 11.39
C PRO A 115 0.06 3.21 11.96
N PRO A 116 -1.16 3.45 11.43
CA PRO A 116 -2.36 2.72 11.87
C PRO A 116 -2.28 1.20 11.64
N ALA A 117 -1.62 0.76 10.57
CA ALA A 117 -1.43 -0.66 10.31
C ALA A 117 -0.39 -1.31 11.24
N MET A 118 0.64 -0.56 11.65
CA MET A 118 1.57 -1.01 12.68
C MET A 118 0.88 -1.14 14.05
N GLU A 119 0.01 -0.20 14.39
CA GLU A 119 -0.79 -0.25 15.62
C GLU A 119 -1.73 -1.46 15.64
N LEU A 120 -2.34 -1.80 14.50
CA LEU A 120 -3.13 -3.04 14.37
C LEU A 120 -2.32 -4.28 14.80
N LEU A 121 -1.05 -4.39 14.40
CA LEU A 121 -0.22 -5.56 14.69
C LEU A 121 -0.04 -5.80 16.20
N LEU A 122 -0.08 -4.75 17.02
CA LEU A 122 0.00 -4.85 18.47
C LEU A 122 -1.25 -5.53 19.08
N GLY A 123 -2.40 -5.40 18.41
CA GLY A 123 -3.65 -6.03 18.83
C GLY A 123 -3.85 -7.46 18.31
N VAL A 124 -2.96 -7.96 17.45
CA VAL A 124 -3.08 -9.29 16.85
C VAL A 124 -2.68 -10.36 17.87
N GLY A 125 -3.66 -11.07 18.43
CA GLY A 125 -3.41 -12.19 19.34
C GLY A 125 -2.53 -13.29 18.72
N ASN A 126 -1.63 -13.87 19.51
CA ASN A 126 -0.63 -14.88 19.12
C ASN A 126 0.43 -14.40 18.10
N LEU A 127 0.65 -13.09 17.99
CA LEU A 127 1.80 -12.52 17.28
C LEU A 127 2.71 -11.87 18.32
N HIS A 128 3.93 -12.39 18.48
CA HIS A 128 4.90 -11.84 19.42
C HIS A 128 5.88 -10.94 18.66
N ILE A 129 5.75 -9.63 18.85
CA ILE A 129 6.63 -8.62 18.29
C ILE A 129 7.28 -7.88 19.44
N ASP A 130 8.61 -7.90 19.48
CA ASP A 130 9.41 -7.24 20.51
C ASP A 130 9.87 -5.83 20.09
N GLY A 131 9.75 -5.49 18.81
CA GLY A 131 10.17 -4.19 18.29
C GLY A 131 9.84 -4.02 16.81
N PHE A 132 9.80 -2.78 16.36
CA PHE A 132 9.54 -2.43 14.95
C PHE A 132 10.77 -1.86 14.26
N ILE A 133 10.97 -2.30 13.02
CA ILE A 133 11.78 -1.57 12.03
C ILE A 133 10.81 -0.78 11.16
N ALA A 134 10.74 0.53 11.39
CA ALA A 134 9.83 1.42 10.66
C ALA A 134 10.38 1.74 9.25
N PRO A 135 9.51 1.84 8.23
CA PRO A 135 9.93 1.96 6.83
C PRO A 135 10.59 3.31 6.52
N GLY A 136 11.83 3.27 6.03
CA GLY A 136 12.64 4.46 5.75
C GLY A 136 11.98 5.46 4.80
N HIS A 137 11.55 5.03 3.61
CA HIS A 137 10.95 5.95 2.60
C HIS A 137 9.67 6.61 3.08
N VAL A 138 8.79 5.87 3.76
CA VAL A 138 7.57 6.45 4.37
C VAL A 138 7.96 7.47 5.44
N SER A 139 8.94 7.14 6.27
CA SER A 139 9.47 8.04 7.30
C SER A 139 10.15 9.29 6.73
N THR A 140 10.73 9.23 5.53
CA THR A 140 11.20 10.44 4.83
C THR A 140 10.05 11.41 4.53
N ILE A 141 8.83 10.90 4.30
CA ILE A 141 7.65 11.74 4.09
C ILE A 141 7.08 12.21 5.43
N ILE A 142 6.71 11.29 6.32
CA ILE A 142 5.94 11.62 7.52
C ILE A 142 6.79 12.00 8.75
N GLY A 143 8.10 11.79 8.66
CA GLY A 143 9.04 12.04 9.76
C GLY A 143 9.03 10.95 10.82
N MET A 144 9.71 11.23 11.93
CA MET A 144 9.74 10.36 13.11
C MET A 144 8.48 10.50 13.95
N LYS A 145 7.93 11.72 14.04
CA LYS A 145 6.86 12.08 14.98
C LYS A 145 5.66 11.10 15.02
N PRO A 146 5.11 10.61 13.89
CA PRO A 146 3.96 9.69 13.95
C PRO A 146 4.27 8.34 14.63
N TYR A 147 5.53 7.92 14.67
CA TYR A 147 5.94 6.67 15.31
C TYR A 147 6.17 6.80 16.83
N GLU A 148 6.11 8.02 17.38
CA GLU A 148 6.38 8.27 18.80
C GLU A 148 5.38 7.55 19.74
N ILE A 149 4.18 7.27 19.23
CA ILE A 149 3.15 6.52 19.97
C ILE A 149 3.61 5.11 20.37
N PHE A 150 4.43 4.44 19.55
CA PHE A 150 4.85 3.06 19.79
C PHE A 150 5.67 2.90 21.07
N PRO A 151 6.79 3.61 21.28
CA PRO A 151 7.50 3.52 22.55
C PRO A 151 6.73 4.18 23.71
N ASN A 152 6.03 5.29 23.48
CA ASN A 152 5.42 6.08 24.56
C ASN A 152 4.16 5.44 25.14
N ALA A 153 3.23 5.00 24.28
CA ALA A 153 1.96 4.42 24.71
C ALA A 153 2.06 2.89 24.84
N TYR A 154 2.76 2.24 23.91
CA TYR A 154 2.78 0.78 23.80
C TYR A 154 4.04 0.12 24.36
N ARG A 155 5.02 0.91 24.81
CA ARG A 155 6.34 0.41 25.27
C ARG A 155 7.01 -0.48 24.20
N MET A 156 6.78 -0.15 22.93
CA MET A 156 7.29 -0.88 21.78
C MET A 156 8.52 -0.19 21.18
N PRO A 157 9.74 -0.74 21.36
CA PRO A 157 10.95 -0.26 20.69
C PRO A 157 10.74 -0.08 19.20
N THR A 158 11.12 1.06 18.65
CA THR A 158 10.92 1.35 17.22
C THR A 158 12.16 2.03 16.65
N VAL A 159 12.70 1.48 15.58
CA VAL A 159 13.86 2.04 14.87
C VAL A 159 13.51 2.27 13.42
N ILE A 160 13.68 3.50 12.93
CA ILE A 160 13.55 3.82 11.51
C ILE A 160 14.86 3.48 10.82
N ALA A 161 14.80 2.67 9.76
CA ALA A 161 15.97 2.18 9.05
C ALA A 161 15.88 2.44 7.54
N GLY A 162 17.05 2.50 6.90
CA GLY A 162 17.16 2.47 5.44
C GLY A 162 16.94 1.06 4.87
N PHE A 163 17.36 0.87 3.62
CA PHE A 163 17.12 -0.37 2.85
C PHE A 163 18.39 -1.14 2.54
N GLU A 164 19.56 -0.58 2.85
CA GLU A 164 20.82 -1.30 2.68
C GLU A 164 20.91 -2.41 3.73
N PRO A 165 21.58 -3.54 3.42
CA PRO A 165 21.72 -4.64 4.38
C PRO A 165 22.30 -4.20 5.74
N LEU A 166 23.23 -3.22 5.73
CA LEU A 166 23.81 -2.67 6.95
C LEU A 166 22.80 -1.83 7.75
N ASP A 167 21.94 -1.05 7.11
CA ASP A 167 20.90 -0.27 7.79
C ASP A 167 20.00 -1.19 8.62
N VAL A 168 19.57 -2.30 8.01
CA VAL A 168 18.71 -3.30 8.67
C VAL A 168 19.45 -3.98 9.82
N LEU A 169 20.72 -4.35 9.65
CA LEU A 169 21.53 -4.95 10.71
C LEU A 169 21.76 -3.99 11.89
N PHE A 170 22.00 -2.70 11.61
CA PHE A 170 22.11 -1.69 12.65
C PHE A 170 20.79 -1.50 13.40
N ALA A 171 19.67 -1.43 12.69
CA ALA A 171 18.36 -1.33 13.33
C ALA A 171 18.04 -2.52 14.23
N ILE A 172 18.35 -3.75 13.80
CA ILE A 172 18.25 -4.95 14.63
C ILE A 172 19.13 -4.83 15.88
N SER A 173 20.38 -4.42 15.72
CA SER A 173 21.31 -4.24 16.85
C SER A 173 20.79 -3.22 17.87
N MET A 174 20.26 -2.09 17.40
CA MET A 174 19.66 -1.05 18.24
C MET A 174 18.42 -1.56 18.99
N LEU A 175 17.53 -2.29 18.33
CA LEU A 175 16.37 -2.92 18.96
C LEU A 175 16.78 -3.93 20.04
N LEU A 176 17.75 -4.80 19.74
CA LEU A 176 18.26 -5.77 20.72
C LEU A 176 18.89 -5.09 21.94
N GLN A 177 19.58 -3.97 21.75
CA GLN A 177 20.13 -3.19 22.85
C GLN A 177 19.03 -2.59 23.72
N GLN A 178 18.00 -1.99 23.12
CA GLN A 178 16.83 -1.49 23.85
C GLN A 178 16.13 -2.59 24.66
N LEU A 179 15.92 -3.77 24.06
CA LEU A 179 15.33 -4.93 24.73
C LEU A 179 16.17 -5.42 25.91
N LYS A 180 17.50 -5.46 25.74
CA LYS A 180 18.43 -5.82 26.81
C LYS A 180 18.39 -4.83 27.98
N ASP A 181 18.24 -3.54 27.69
CA ASP A 181 18.20 -2.46 28.68
C ASP A 181 16.81 -2.29 29.31
N GLY A 182 15.77 -2.96 28.79
CA GLY A 182 14.40 -2.84 29.26
C GLY A 182 13.75 -1.49 28.92
N GLU A 183 14.26 -0.82 27.88
CA GLU A 183 13.80 0.49 27.44
C GLU A 183 13.07 0.41 26.10
N ALA A 184 12.10 1.29 25.88
CA ALA A 184 11.45 1.47 24.59
C ALA A 184 11.65 2.92 24.14
N ARG A 185 12.34 3.10 23.01
CA ARG A 185 12.68 4.39 22.43
C ARG A 185 12.39 4.38 20.93
N LEU A 186 12.09 5.57 20.41
CA LEU A 186 12.06 5.83 18.98
C LEU A 186 13.46 6.29 18.56
N GLU A 187 14.13 5.50 17.73
CA GLU A 187 15.44 5.86 17.19
C GLU A 187 15.41 5.94 15.67
N ASN A 188 16.34 6.71 15.11
CA ASN A 188 16.50 6.90 13.68
C ASN A 188 17.91 6.49 13.27
N GLU A 189 18.02 5.33 12.64
CA GLU A 189 19.23 4.86 11.98
C GLU A 189 19.41 5.58 10.63
N TYR A 190 18.29 5.84 9.93
CA TYR A 190 18.26 6.47 8.61
C TYR A 190 18.40 8.01 8.62
N LYS A 191 19.27 8.55 9.48
CA LYS A 191 19.47 10.00 9.71
C LYS A 191 19.85 10.78 8.46
N ARG A 192 20.42 10.10 7.47
CA ARG A 192 20.79 10.67 6.17
C ARG A 192 19.58 11.08 5.30
N SER A 193 18.39 10.59 5.63
CA SER A 193 17.18 10.82 4.80
C SER A 193 15.92 11.13 5.62
N VAL A 194 15.92 10.89 6.94
CA VAL A 194 14.75 11.07 7.79
C VAL A 194 15.02 12.14 8.85
N THR A 195 14.17 13.15 8.92
CA THR A 195 14.13 14.17 9.98
C THR A 195 12.97 13.90 10.94
N TRP A 196 12.92 14.63 12.06
CA TRP A 196 11.82 14.50 13.03
C TRP A 196 10.46 14.84 12.39
N GLU A 197 10.43 15.93 11.63
CA GLU A 197 9.23 16.46 10.97
C GLU A 197 8.94 15.81 9.63
N GLY A 198 9.92 15.12 9.01
CA GLY A 198 9.81 14.59 7.67
C GLY A 198 9.75 15.68 6.58
N ASN A 199 9.13 15.35 5.46
CA ASN A 199 8.93 16.29 4.36
C ASN A 199 7.64 17.10 4.58
N VAL A 200 7.77 18.22 5.28
CA VAL A 200 6.66 19.13 5.59
C VAL A 200 5.93 19.63 4.32
N LYS A 201 6.62 19.79 3.19
CA LYS A 201 5.97 20.20 1.93
C LYS A 201 5.05 19.10 1.40
N ALA A 202 5.52 17.86 1.38
CA ALA A 202 4.74 16.72 0.93
C ALA A 202 3.52 16.48 1.84
N GLN A 203 3.70 16.57 3.17
CA GLN A 203 2.60 16.45 4.12
C GLN A 203 1.53 17.53 3.90
N ARG A 204 1.93 18.79 3.69
CA ARG A 204 0.97 19.87 3.40
C ARG A 204 0.18 19.64 2.11
N LEU A 205 0.80 19.09 1.06
CA LEU A 205 0.08 18.75 -0.17
C LEU A 205 -0.98 17.68 0.10
N MET A 206 -0.61 16.62 0.84
CA MET A 206 -1.54 15.57 1.23
C MET A 206 -2.68 16.12 2.10
N GLU A 207 -2.35 16.93 3.11
CA GLU A 207 -3.32 17.55 4.02
C GLU A 207 -4.27 18.50 3.29
N GLN A 208 -3.85 19.15 2.21
CA GLN A 208 -4.73 19.99 1.41
C GLN A 208 -5.77 19.14 0.67
N VAL A 209 -5.33 18.07 0.00
CA VAL A 209 -6.16 17.29 -0.93
C VAL A 209 -6.99 16.21 -0.27
N PHE A 210 -6.45 15.58 0.77
CA PHE A 210 -7.02 14.38 1.35
C PHE A 210 -7.52 14.57 2.79
N SER A 211 -8.56 13.84 3.14
CA SER A 211 -8.98 13.56 4.51
C SER A 211 -8.54 12.15 4.90
N VAL A 212 -8.09 11.98 6.14
CA VAL A 212 -7.82 10.66 6.71
C VAL A 212 -9.16 10.04 7.12
N VAL A 213 -9.40 8.81 6.66
CA VAL A 213 -10.62 8.05 6.90
C VAL A 213 -10.31 6.62 7.27
N ASP A 214 -11.30 5.91 7.79
CA ASP A 214 -11.21 4.47 7.96
C ASP A 214 -11.15 3.79 6.58
N GLY A 215 -10.29 2.78 6.45
CA GLY A 215 -10.04 2.10 5.18
C GLY A 215 -10.00 0.59 5.31
N CYS A 216 -10.44 -0.12 4.28
CA CYS A 216 -10.27 -1.56 4.20
C CYS A 216 -8.84 -1.90 3.78
N TRP A 217 -8.28 -2.95 4.39
CA TRP A 217 -7.01 -3.56 4.03
C TRP A 217 -7.28 -5.02 3.69
N ARG A 218 -6.79 -5.46 2.53
CA ARG A 218 -7.10 -6.78 1.96
C ARG A 218 -6.86 -7.89 2.97
N GLY A 219 -7.92 -8.59 3.35
CA GLY A 219 -7.86 -9.70 4.29
C GLY A 219 -7.52 -9.32 5.73
N LEU A 220 -7.34 -8.03 6.05
CA LEU A 220 -7.16 -7.50 7.42
C LEU A 220 -8.41 -6.77 7.92
N GLY A 221 -9.36 -6.47 7.03
CA GLY A 221 -10.62 -5.80 7.37
C GLY A 221 -10.49 -4.27 7.37
N LYS A 222 -11.44 -3.61 8.02
CA LYS A 222 -11.50 -2.15 8.10
C LYS A 222 -10.66 -1.64 9.28
N LEU A 223 -9.64 -0.84 8.99
CA LEU A 223 -8.76 -0.23 9.98
C LEU A 223 -9.11 1.25 10.15
N PRO A 224 -9.20 1.74 11.40
CA PRO A 224 -9.50 3.14 11.65
C PRO A 224 -8.39 4.06 11.14
N LEU A 225 -8.77 5.22 10.61
CA LEU A 225 -7.85 6.29 10.18
C LEU A 225 -6.66 5.82 9.32
N SER A 226 -6.88 4.84 8.43
CA SER A 226 -5.83 4.11 7.73
C SER A 226 -5.80 4.33 6.21
N ALA A 227 -6.71 5.14 5.68
CA ALA A 227 -6.81 5.45 4.26
C ALA A 227 -6.97 6.96 4.04
N LEU A 228 -6.75 7.37 2.78
CA LEU A 228 -6.97 8.73 2.32
C LEU A 228 -8.17 8.75 1.37
N ALA A 229 -9.05 9.73 1.55
CA ALA A 229 -10.14 10.05 0.64
C ALA A 229 -10.01 11.51 0.19
N LEU A 230 -10.49 11.83 -1.01
CA LEU A 230 -10.52 13.22 -1.49
C LEU A 230 -11.43 14.06 -0.62
N LYS A 231 -11.02 15.29 -0.34
CA LYS A 231 -11.88 16.28 0.32
C LYS A 231 -13.02 16.72 -0.61
N GLU A 232 -14.06 17.29 -0.01
CA GLU A 232 -15.25 17.79 -0.70
C GLU A 232 -14.92 18.71 -1.89
N GLU A 233 -13.93 19.60 -1.71
CA GLU A 233 -13.47 20.56 -2.73
C GLU A 233 -12.80 19.91 -3.96
N PHE A 234 -12.40 18.64 -3.88
CA PHE A 234 -11.76 17.89 -4.97
C PHE A 234 -12.63 16.73 -5.49
N LEU A 235 -13.90 16.64 -5.08
CA LEU A 235 -14.78 15.54 -5.48
C LEU A 235 -15.12 15.53 -6.98
N GLU A 236 -14.85 16.61 -7.73
CA GLU A 236 -14.93 16.60 -9.19
C GLU A 236 -13.93 15.62 -9.84
N TYR A 237 -12.84 15.31 -9.14
CA TYR A 237 -11.80 14.39 -9.57
C TYR A 237 -12.00 12.96 -9.01
N ASP A 238 -13.01 12.70 -8.20
CA ASP A 238 -13.24 11.39 -7.57
C ASP A 238 -13.92 10.43 -8.56
N ALA A 239 -13.21 9.35 -8.93
CA ALA A 239 -13.73 8.35 -9.86
C ALA A 239 -14.94 7.59 -9.29
N ARG A 240 -14.96 7.27 -7.98
CA ARG A 240 -16.10 6.58 -7.36
C ARG A 240 -17.37 7.42 -7.44
N LYS A 241 -17.24 8.73 -7.23
CA LYS A 241 -18.36 9.67 -7.36
C LYS A 241 -18.77 9.89 -8.82
N LYS A 242 -17.81 10.06 -9.74
CA LYS A 242 -18.09 10.31 -11.17
C LYS A 242 -18.85 9.15 -11.84
N TYR A 243 -18.53 7.91 -11.47
CA TYR A 243 -19.07 6.72 -12.13
C TYR A 243 -20.03 5.90 -11.25
N ASP A 244 -20.45 6.42 -10.08
CA ASP A 244 -21.31 5.73 -9.10
C ASP A 244 -20.90 4.26 -8.86
N LEU A 245 -19.61 4.08 -8.54
CA LEU A 245 -19.04 2.74 -8.43
C LEU A 245 -19.58 2.02 -7.19
N GLN A 246 -20.22 0.88 -7.42
CA GLN A 246 -20.73 0.02 -6.36
C GLN A 246 -20.31 -1.43 -6.64
N ILE A 247 -19.48 -1.99 -5.77
CA ILE A 247 -19.08 -3.41 -5.85
C ILE A 247 -19.84 -4.20 -4.80
N GLU A 248 -20.63 -5.16 -5.27
CA GLU A 248 -21.35 -6.07 -4.39
C GLU A 248 -20.46 -7.24 -3.97
N ARG A 249 -20.41 -7.50 -2.66
CA ARG A 249 -19.82 -8.71 -2.05
C ARG A 249 -18.37 -9.02 -2.50
N PRO A 250 -17.43 -8.10 -2.31
CA PRO A 250 -16.04 -8.33 -2.69
C PRO A 250 -15.42 -9.50 -1.92
N ARG A 251 -14.55 -10.25 -2.60
CA ARG A 251 -13.81 -11.38 -2.03
C ARG A 251 -12.31 -11.09 -2.04
N ASP A 252 -11.82 -10.59 -0.90
CA ASP A 252 -10.40 -10.28 -0.72
C ASP A 252 -9.47 -11.48 -0.88
N LEU A 253 -9.87 -12.65 -0.38
CA LEU A 253 -9.03 -13.83 -0.33
C LEU A 253 -9.62 -14.95 -1.18
N MET A 254 -8.82 -15.43 -2.12
CA MET A 254 -9.13 -16.65 -2.86
C MET A 254 -9.14 -17.86 -1.92
N PRO A 255 -10.01 -18.86 -2.14
CA PRO A 255 -10.03 -20.07 -1.32
C PRO A 255 -8.65 -20.72 -1.18
N GLY A 256 -8.26 -21.02 0.06
CA GLY A 256 -6.96 -21.60 0.42
C GLY A 256 -5.79 -20.60 0.50
N CYS A 257 -5.96 -19.34 0.08
CA CYS A 257 -4.92 -18.33 0.17
C CYS A 257 -4.77 -17.80 1.60
N LEU A 258 -3.56 -17.85 2.15
CA LEU A 258 -3.24 -17.34 3.50
C LEU A 258 -2.45 -16.02 3.47
N CYS A 259 -2.60 -15.19 2.43
CA CYS A 259 -1.87 -13.91 2.32
C CYS A 259 -2.09 -12.99 3.54
N HIS A 260 -3.30 -12.93 4.09
CA HIS A 260 -3.59 -12.15 5.29
C HIS A 260 -2.72 -12.54 6.50
N LEU A 261 -2.42 -13.84 6.69
CA LEU A 261 -1.54 -14.31 7.76
C LEU A 261 -0.07 -14.02 7.46
N VAL A 262 0.33 -14.10 6.19
CA VAL A 262 1.69 -13.73 5.76
C VAL A 262 1.93 -12.23 5.96
N MET A 263 0.96 -11.38 5.63
CA MET A 263 1.09 -9.91 5.73
C MET A 263 1.20 -9.41 7.16
N ILE A 264 0.63 -10.11 8.14
CA ILE A 264 0.79 -9.80 9.56
C ILE A 264 1.89 -10.64 10.21
N GLY A 265 2.63 -11.43 9.43
CA GLY A 265 3.75 -12.18 9.94
C GLY A 265 3.42 -13.37 10.84
N LYS A 266 2.17 -13.84 10.83
CA LYS A 266 1.75 -15.04 11.58
C LYS A 266 2.29 -16.33 11.00
N ILE A 267 2.50 -16.35 9.69
CA ILE A 267 3.08 -17.49 8.98
C ILE A 267 4.09 -17.00 7.94
N LYS A 268 5.06 -17.84 7.61
CA LYS A 268 5.98 -17.66 6.48
C LYS A 268 5.35 -18.23 5.20
N PRO A 269 5.75 -17.75 4.01
CA PRO A 269 5.17 -18.23 2.75
C PRO A 269 5.15 -19.76 2.58
N PRO A 270 6.19 -20.54 2.96
CA PRO A 270 6.17 -22.00 2.85
C PRO A 270 5.10 -22.71 3.70
N GLU A 271 4.57 -22.06 4.73
CA GLU A 271 3.48 -22.59 5.57
C GLU A 271 2.11 -22.46 4.88
N CYS A 272 2.00 -21.63 3.83
CA CYS A 272 0.80 -21.55 3.02
C CYS A 272 0.67 -22.78 2.10
N PRO A 273 -0.45 -23.52 2.11
CA PRO A 273 -0.61 -24.75 1.34
C PRO A 273 -0.56 -24.55 -0.17
N LEU A 274 -0.76 -23.31 -0.65
CA LEU A 274 -0.72 -22.98 -2.08
C LEU A 274 0.69 -22.55 -2.55
N TYR A 275 1.56 -22.13 -1.65
CA TYR A 275 2.84 -21.50 -1.99
C TYR A 275 3.74 -22.43 -2.80
N MET A 276 4.21 -21.93 -3.95
CA MET A 276 5.02 -22.67 -4.94
C MET A 276 4.42 -24.00 -5.42
N LYS A 277 3.11 -24.18 -5.21
CA LYS A 277 2.30 -25.27 -5.73
C LYS A 277 1.29 -24.68 -6.71
N ALA A 278 0.05 -24.46 -6.25
CA ALA A 278 -1.00 -23.83 -7.05
C ALA A 278 -0.82 -22.30 -7.21
N CYS A 279 -0.05 -21.67 -6.31
CA CYS A 279 0.27 -20.24 -6.33
C CYS A 279 1.75 -20.04 -6.64
N THR A 280 2.05 -19.57 -7.84
CA THR A 280 3.43 -19.33 -8.32
C THR A 280 3.57 -17.92 -8.90
N PRO A 281 4.80 -17.42 -9.13
CA PRO A 281 5.04 -16.18 -9.88
C PRO A 281 4.32 -16.08 -11.24
N GLN A 282 4.18 -17.22 -11.93
CA GLN A 282 3.53 -17.34 -13.23
C GLN A 282 2.01 -17.45 -13.08
N THR A 283 1.53 -18.16 -12.06
CA THR A 283 0.11 -18.39 -11.77
C THR A 283 -0.24 -17.94 -10.34
N PRO A 284 -0.18 -16.63 -10.05
CA PRO A 284 -0.41 -16.13 -8.69
C PRO A 284 -1.88 -16.29 -8.30
N LYS A 285 -2.12 -16.74 -7.06
CA LYS A 285 -3.47 -16.87 -6.47
C LYS A 285 -3.79 -15.81 -5.43
N GLY A 286 -2.78 -15.06 -4.97
CA GLY A 286 -2.95 -13.99 -3.99
C GLY A 286 -1.99 -12.85 -4.26
N ALA A 287 -2.35 -11.66 -3.77
CA ALA A 287 -1.62 -10.42 -4.05
C ALA A 287 -0.15 -10.47 -3.63
N CYS A 288 0.18 -11.15 -2.53
CA CYS A 288 1.57 -11.30 -2.07
C CYS A 288 2.49 -12.06 -3.04
N MET A 289 1.95 -12.85 -3.98
CA MET A 289 2.72 -13.53 -5.03
C MET A 289 2.84 -12.69 -6.32
N VAL A 290 1.99 -11.66 -6.45
CA VAL A 290 1.96 -10.76 -7.61
C VAL A 290 2.96 -9.63 -7.42
N SER A 291 2.81 -8.86 -6.34
CA SER A 291 3.58 -7.65 -6.11
C SER A 291 5.06 -7.96 -5.96
N ILE A 292 5.90 -7.08 -6.51
CA ILE A 292 7.36 -7.14 -6.33
C ILE A 292 7.79 -6.91 -4.87
N GLU A 293 6.97 -6.20 -4.09
CA GLU A 293 7.15 -5.96 -2.65
C GLU A 293 6.47 -7.06 -1.80
N GLY A 294 5.75 -7.99 -2.42
CA GLY A 294 5.03 -9.03 -1.72
C GLY A 294 5.96 -10.11 -1.15
N THR A 295 5.78 -10.42 0.14
CA THR A 295 6.60 -11.41 0.87
C THR A 295 6.68 -12.75 0.13
N CYS A 296 5.55 -13.30 -0.35
CA CYS A 296 5.56 -14.57 -1.08
C CYS A 296 6.38 -14.48 -2.38
N ARG A 297 6.26 -13.38 -3.13
CA ARG A 297 7.00 -13.16 -4.37
C ARG A 297 8.50 -13.03 -4.11
N ILE A 298 8.89 -12.30 -3.07
CA ILE A 298 10.29 -12.15 -2.65
C ILE A 298 10.88 -13.52 -2.29
N TRP A 299 10.19 -14.29 -1.44
CA TRP A 299 10.63 -15.64 -1.07
C TRP A 299 10.77 -16.54 -2.31
N ALA A 300 9.81 -16.52 -3.23
CA ALA A 300 9.84 -17.34 -4.44
C ALA A 300 11.01 -16.97 -5.37
N LYS A 301 11.30 -15.67 -5.51
CA LYS A 301 12.43 -15.16 -6.30
C LYS A 301 13.77 -15.59 -5.73
N HIS A 302 13.90 -15.54 -4.41
CA HIS A 302 15.15 -15.84 -3.70
C HIS A 302 15.29 -17.31 -3.28
N LYS A 303 14.27 -18.15 -3.57
CA LYS A 303 14.23 -19.58 -3.25
C LYS A 303 14.45 -19.85 -1.75
N LEU A 304 13.80 -19.03 -0.91
CA LEU A 304 13.78 -19.15 0.55
C LEU A 304 12.73 -20.17 1.02
#